data_AF-A0YHC5-F1
#
_entry.id   AF-A0YHC5-F1
#
_cell.length_a   1.000
_cell.length_b   1.000
_cell.length_c   1.000
_cell.angle_alpha   90.00
_cell.angle_beta   90.00
_cell.angle_gamma   90.00
#
_symmetry.space_group_name_H-M   'P 1'
#
loop_
_entity.id
_entity.type
_entity.pdbx_description
1 polymer ?
#
loop_
_entity_poly.entity_id
_entity_poly.type
_entity_poly.pdbx_seq_one_letter_code
_entity_poly.pdbx_strand_id
1 'polypeptide(L)'
;MIGIIGGTGLSSFHQGRSVGDRLTPYGETSAAIIGSEIEGIPVCFLARHGDPHRIPPHKVNYRANIWAFKELGVSKLVAVNAVGGITSEMPAGSLVIPDQIVDYTYGRDHTFYDGNNNELEHIDFSFPFASGLRQLIVAAAAASNINIIDGATLGVTQGPRLESAAEINRMESDGCELVGMTAMPEAALARELSIDYASICLVVNPAAGRGHSVITMDQINDVIQFGMTDVRRLLMAAIVN
;
A
#
# COMPACT_ATOMS: atom_id res chain seq x y z
N MET A 1 -6.31 1.21 -17.13
CA MET A 1 -4.90 0.85 -16.85
C MET A 1 -4.77 0.49 -15.37
N ILE A 2 -3.88 -0.44 -15.00
CA ILE A 2 -3.63 -0.81 -13.60
C ILE A 2 -2.35 -0.14 -13.11
N GLY A 3 -2.42 0.56 -11.99
CA GLY A 3 -1.27 1.09 -11.27
C GLY A 3 -0.86 0.15 -10.13
N ILE A 4 0.44 0.09 -9.85
CA ILE A 4 1.02 -0.64 -8.73
C ILE A 4 1.92 0.32 -7.94
N ILE A 5 1.77 0.34 -6.62
CA ILE A 5 2.62 1.18 -5.76
C ILE A 5 3.20 0.37 -4.61
N GLY A 6 4.54 0.38 -4.48
CA GLY A 6 5.23 -0.49 -3.52
C GLY A 6 6.70 -0.18 -3.29
N GLY A 7 7.38 -1.04 -2.53
CA GLY A 7 8.79 -0.88 -2.14
C GLY A 7 9.80 -1.58 -3.06
N THR A 8 11.07 -1.60 -2.64
CA THR A 8 12.26 -2.03 -3.41
C THR A 8 12.30 -3.51 -3.81
N GLY A 9 11.36 -4.34 -3.34
CA GLY A 9 11.17 -5.72 -3.81
C GLY A 9 10.42 -5.80 -5.15
N LEU A 10 9.63 -4.78 -5.50
CA LEU A 10 8.77 -4.79 -6.68
C LEU A 10 9.35 -4.07 -7.90
N SER A 11 10.46 -3.34 -7.75
CA SER A 11 11.13 -2.70 -8.90
C SER A 11 11.63 -3.72 -9.93
N SER A 12 11.89 -4.97 -9.51
CA SER A 12 12.23 -6.10 -10.39
C SER A 12 11.03 -6.72 -11.12
N PHE A 13 9.80 -6.26 -10.85
CA PHE A 13 8.57 -6.85 -11.37
C PHE A 13 8.35 -6.65 -12.86
N HIS A 14 9.08 -5.74 -13.52
CA HIS A 14 8.97 -5.56 -14.97
C HIS A 14 10.17 -4.86 -15.62
N GLN A 15 10.54 -5.30 -16.82
CA GLN A 15 11.40 -4.54 -17.73
C GLN A 15 10.56 -3.50 -18.46
N GLY A 16 10.32 -2.37 -17.79
CA GLY A 16 9.52 -1.27 -18.34
C GLY A 16 10.37 -0.06 -18.73
N ARG A 17 9.70 1.00 -19.15
CA ARG A 17 10.29 2.32 -19.41
C ARG A 17 9.59 3.39 -18.59
N SER A 18 10.27 4.50 -18.33
CA SER A 18 9.62 5.66 -17.71
C SER A 18 8.44 6.13 -18.55
N VAL A 19 7.31 6.40 -17.91
CA VAL A 19 6.09 6.96 -18.52
C VAL A 19 5.56 8.10 -17.66
N GLY A 20 4.94 9.10 -18.30
CA GLY A 20 4.41 10.28 -17.61
C GLY A 20 5.48 11.22 -17.07
N ASP A 21 5.02 12.38 -16.59
CA ASP A 21 5.88 13.38 -15.97
C ASP A 21 6.08 13.09 -14.48
N ARG A 22 7.27 13.42 -13.98
CA ARG A 22 7.55 13.32 -12.54
C ARG A 22 7.01 14.51 -11.76
N LEU A 23 6.90 15.68 -12.41
CA LEU A 23 6.39 16.90 -11.80
C LEU A 23 4.88 16.97 -11.99
N THR A 24 4.16 17.06 -10.88
CA THR A 24 2.70 17.27 -10.84
C THR A 24 2.39 18.65 -10.25
N PRO A 25 1.12 19.10 -10.28
CA PRO A 25 0.70 20.29 -9.55
C PRO A 25 0.99 20.23 -8.03
N TYR A 26 1.22 19.04 -7.49
CA TYR A 26 1.51 18.80 -6.07
C TYR A 26 3.00 18.52 -5.80
N GLY A 27 3.87 18.80 -6.77
CA GLY A 27 5.31 18.56 -6.68
C GLY A 27 5.74 17.25 -7.33
N GLU A 28 6.95 16.80 -6.99
CA GLU A 28 7.54 15.61 -7.62
C GLU A 28 7.02 14.30 -7.03
N THR A 29 6.82 13.32 -7.91
CA THR A 29 6.65 11.90 -7.57
C THR A 29 7.89 11.32 -6.93
N SER A 30 7.67 10.29 -6.11
CA SER A 30 8.73 9.64 -5.31
C SER A 30 9.83 8.99 -6.17
N ALA A 31 9.48 8.51 -7.36
CA ALA A 31 10.38 7.98 -8.38
C ALA A 31 9.76 8.18 -9.77
N ALA A 32 10.48 7.84 -10.83
CA ALA A 32 9.87 7.70 -12.14
C ALA A 32 8.79 6.61 -12.13
N ILE A 33 7.67 6.84 -12.80
CA ILE A 33 6.66 5.80 -13.02
C ILE A 33 7.12 4.94 -14.17
N ILE A 34 7.18 3.62 -13.95
CA ILE A 34 7.64 2.67 -14.95
C ILE A 34 6.43 1.98 -15.57
N GLY A 35 6.21 2.21 -16.86
CA GLY A 35 5.17 1.55 -17.65
C GLY A 35 5.69 0.27 -18.29
N SER A 36 4.85 -0.76 -18.28
CA SER A 36 5.11 -2.06 -18.91
C SER A 36 3.78 -2.75 -19.28
N GLU A 37 3.87 -3.99 -19.79
CA GLU A 37 2.71 -4.83 -20.10
C GLU A 37 2.90 -6.21 -19.47
N ILE A 38 1.83 -6.75 -18.91
CA ILE A 38 1.76 -8.13 -18.39
C ILE A 38 0.67 -8.84 -19.18
N GLU A 39 1.03 -9.84 -19.98
CA GLU A 39 0.11 -10.56 -20.86
C GLU A 39 -0.75 -9.63 -21.76
N GLY A 40 -0.15 -8.54 -22.23
CA GLY A 40 -0.82 -7.53 -23.07
C GLY A 40 -1.67 -6.52 -22.29
N ILE A 41 -1.71 -6.61 -20.95
CA ILE A 41 -2.43 -5.67 -20.08
C ILE A 41 -1.48 -4.54 -19.67
N PRO A 42 -1.79 -3.26 -19.97
CA PRO A 42 -0.95 -2.14 -19.59
C PRO A 42 -0.93 -1.94 -18.07
N VAL A 43 0.28 -1.91 -17.52
CA VAL A 43 0.53 -1.68 -16.09
C VAL A 43 1.57 -0.59 -15.89
N CYS A 44 1.45 0.16 -14.81
CA CYS A 44 2.48 1.11 -14.39
C CYS A 44 2.81 0.96 -12.91
N PHE A 45 4.06 1.20 -12.57
CA PHE A 45 4.59 1.01 -11.22
C PHE A 45 5.28 2.26 -10.71
N LEU A 46 5.08 2.55 -9.42
CA LEU A 46 5.79 3.60 -8.71
C LEU A 46 6.42 3.05 -7.42
N ALA A 47 7.72 3.30 -7.25
CA ALA A 47 8.41 3.02 -6.00
C ALA A 47 8.04 4.08 -4.95
N ARG A 48 7.21 3.71 -3.96
CA ARG A 48 6.65 4.62 -2.95
C ARG A 48 7.72 5.40 -2.18
N HIS A 49 8.84 4.74 -1.87
CA HIS A 49 9.95 5.32 -1.08
C HIS A 49 11.10 5.82 -1.96
N GLY A 50 10.86 5.96 -3.26
CA GLY A 50 11.88 6.30 -4.25
C GLY A 50 12.75 5.11 -4.66
N ASP A 51 13.56 5.34 -5.69
CA ASP A 51 14.62 4.45 -6.14
C ASP A 51 15.93 5.25 -6.23
N PRO A 52 16.87 5.08 -5.28
CA PRO A 52 16.87 4.11 -4.17
C PRO A 52 15.88 4.45 -3.04
N HIS A 53 15.47 3.43 -2.28
CA HIS A 53 14.50 3.48 -1.15
C HIS A 53 14.98 4.36 0.01
N ARG A 54 14.75 5.67 -0.07
CA ARG A 54 15.29 6.67 0.89
C ARG A 54 14.25 7.60 1.46
N ILE A 55 13.05 7.66 0.89
CA ILE A 55 12.00 8.57 1.33
C ILE A 55 11.24 7.91 2.48
N PRO A 56 11.29 8.43 3.73
CA PRO A 56 10.54 7.83 4.84
C PRO A 56 9.02 8.04 4.67
N PRO A 57 8.16 7.22 5.29
CA PRO A 57 6.70 7.26 5.09
C PRO A 57 6.05 8.63 5.25
N HIS A 58 6.49 9.41 6.25
CA HIS A 58 5.96 10.76 6.53
C HIS A 58 6.46 11.86 5.57
N LYS A 59 7.37 11.54 4.64
CA LYS A 59 7.88 12.45 3.60
C LYS A 59 7.51 12.01 2.18
N VAL A 60 6.80 10.89 2.02
CA VAL A 60 6.27 10.49 0.72
C VAL A 60 5.29 11.55 0.25
N ASN A 61 5.45 12.01 -0.99
CA ASN A 61 4.51 12.94 -1.61
C ASN A 61 3.32 12.16 -2.19
N TYR A 62 2.38 11.79 -1.32
CA TYR A 62 1.23 10.98 -1.71
C TYR A 62 0.35 11.66 -2.76
N ARG A 63 0.14 12.99 -2.66
CA ARG A 63 -0.62 13.76 -3.65
C ARG A 63 0.00 13.66 -5.04
N ALA A 64 1.31 13.92 -5.16
CA ALA A 64 1.99 13.81 -6.45
C ALA A 64 1.95 12.38 -7.01
N ASN A 65 2.20 11.38 -6.16
CA ASN A 65 2.16 9.97 -6.57
C ASN A 65 0.80 9.57 -7.14
N ILE A 66 -0.29 9.88 -6.42
CA ILE A 66 -1.65 9.52 -6.83
C ILE A 66 -2.12 10.35 -8.03
N TRP A 67 -1.78 11.64 -8.07
CA TRP A 67 -2.10 12.51 -9.21
C TRP A 67 -1.46 12.02 -10.51
N ALA A 68 -0.19 11.62 -10.47
CA ALA A 68 0.50 11.11 -11.65
C ALA A 68 -0.14 9.80 -12.18
N PHE A 69 -0.65 8.94 -11.31
CA PHE A 69 -1.45 7.78 -11.74
C PHE A 69 -2.75 8.19 -12.44
N LYS A 70 -3.46 9.19 -11.91
CA LYS A 70 -4.65 9.76 -12.56
C LYS A 70 -4.34 10.32 -13.95
N GLU A 71 -3.24 11.05 -14.10
CA GLU A 71 -2.82 11.60 -15.42
C GLU A 71 -2.49 10.51 -16.44
N LEU A 72 -1.99 9.36 -15.98
CA LEU A 72 -1.74 8.18 -16.82
C LEU A 72 -3.01 7.36 -17.14
N GLY A 73 -4.18 7.76 -16.64
CA GLY A 73 -5.44 7.04 -16.86
C GLY A 73 -5.53 5.73 -16.08
N VAL A 74 -4.84 5.63 -14.93
CA VAL A 74 -5.03 4.53 -13.99
C VAL A 74 -6.41 4.61 -13.37
N SER A 75 -7.15 3.51 -13.42
CA SER A 75 -8.49 3.39 -12.83
C SER A 75 -8.52 2.41 -11.66
N LYS A 76 -7.49 1.55 -11.53
CA LYS A 76 -7.31 0.58 -10.44
C LYS A 76 -5.88 0.68 -9.94
N LEU A 77 -5.68 0.88 -8.65
CA LEU A 77 -4.39 0.98 -8.00
C LEU A 77 -4.25 -0.10 -6.93
N VAL A 78 -3.27 -0.98 -7.09
CA VAL A 78 -2.94 -2.01 -6.11
C VAL A 78 -1.67 -1.60 -5.37
N ALA A 79 -1.81 -1.34 -4.08
CA ALA A 79 -0.69 -1.07 -3.20
C ALA A 79 -0.12 -2.36 -2.62
N VAL A 80 1.19 -2.39 -2.43
CA VAL A 80 1.85 -3.41 -1.59
C VAL A 80 2.46 -2.73 -0.37
N ASN A 81 2.13 -3.25 0.80
CA ASN A 81 2.53 -2.71 2.09
C ASN A 81 3.19 -3.80 2.95
N ALA A 82 4.37 -3.52 3.48
CA ALA A 82 4.94 -4.32 4.57
C ALA A 82 4.35 -3.83 5.89
N VAL A 83 3.82 -4.75 6.70
CA VAL A 83 3.09 -4.44 7.93
C VAL A 83 3.53 -5.31 9.10
N GLY A 84 3.28 -4.86 10.32
CA GLY A 84 3.32 -5.70 11.52
C GLY A 84 1.97 -6.34 11.78
N GLY A 85 1.97 -7.60 12.23
CA GLY A 85 0.77 -8.31 12.69
C GLY A 85 0.56 -8.08 14.17
N ILE A 86 -0.61 -7.56 14.56
CA ILE A 86 -0.92 -7.22 15.96
C ILE A 86 -1.46 -8.44 16.71
N THR A 87 -2.30 -9.23 16.05
CA THR A 87 -3.01 -10.37 16.64
C THR A 87 -2.36 -11.72 16.25
N SER A 88 -2.74 -12.80 16.95
CA SER A 88 -2.25 -14.16 16.67
C SER A 88 -2.63 -14.66 15.28
N GLU A 89 -3.71 -14.14 14.72
CA GLU A 89 -4.26 -14.49 13.41
C GLU A 89 -3.47 -13.84 12.26
N MET A 90 -2.58 -12.88 12.57
CA MET A 90 -1.73 -12.19 11.60
C MET A 90 -0.25 -12.56 11.78
N PRO A 91 0.17 -13.84 11.62
CA PRO A 91 1.55 -14.22 11.78
C PRO A 91 2.42 -13.69 10.63
N ALA A 92 3.71 -13.47 10.90
CA ALA A 92 4.69 -13.08 9.89
C ALA A 92 4.73 -14.09 8.71
N GLY A 93 4.86 -13.57 7.50
CA GLY A 93 4.75 -14.32 6.23
C GLY A 93 3.35 -14.34 5.63
N SER A 94 2.31 -13.95 6.38
CA SER A 94 0.95 -13.92 5.86
C SER A 94 0.76 -12.81 4.84
N LEU A 95 -0.01 -13.12 3.79
CA LEU A 95 -0.58 -12.13 2.88
C LEU A 95 -1.99 -11.80 3.33
N VAL A 96 -2.29 -10.52 3.51
CA VAL A 96 -3.58 -10.04 4.01
C VAL A 96 -4.14 -9.01 3.05
N ILE A 97 -5.43 -9.14 2.72
CA ILE A 97 -6.18 -8.19 1.90
C ILE A 97 -7.10 -7.40 2.84
N PRO A 98 -6.66 -6.27 3.43
CA PRO A 98 -7.46 -5.52 4.39
C PRO A 98 -8.71 -4.94 3.74
N ASP A 99 -9.74 -4.73 4.55
CA ASP A 99 -11.03 -4.13 4.17
C ASP A 99 -11.34 -2.84 4.94
N GLN A 100 -10.60 -2.58 6.03
CA GLN A 100 -10.75 -1.38 6.86
C GLN A 100 -9.39 -0.75 7.21
N ILE A 101 -9.43 0.55 7.54
CA ILE A 101 -8.27 1.35 7.95
C ILE A 101 -8.63 2.20 9.16
N VAL A 102 -7.69 2.35 10.10
CA VAL A 102 -7.72 3.41 11.12
C VAL A 102 -6.49 4.31 10.93
N ASP A 103 -6.72 5.61 10.80
CA ASP A 103 -5.66 6.60 10.53
C ASP A 103 -5.14 7.22 11.83
N TYR A 104 -3.85 6.99 12.12
CA TYR A 104 -3.10 7.62 13.21
C TYR A 104 -2.01 8.57 12.68
N THR A 105 -2.04 8.89 11.39
CA THR A 105 -1.10 9.81 10.76
C THR A 105 -1.44 11.27 11.07
N TYR A 106 -0.47 12.16 10.88
CA TYR A 106 -0.67 13.59 11.11
C TYR A 106 0.25 14.45 10.23
N GLY A 107 -0.18 15.66 9.90
CA GLY A 107 0.64 16.63 9.17
C GLY A 107 1.05 16.23 7.75
N ARG A 108 0.48 15.15 7.21
CA ARG A 108 0.62 14.76 5.80
C ARG A 108 -0.43 15.53 4.99
N ASP A 109 -0.07 15.97 3.79
CA ASP A 109 -1.05 16.48 2.85
C ASP A 109 -1.95 15.32 2.40
N HIS A 110 -3.22 15.35 2.82
CA HIS A 110 -4.13 14.20 2.77
C HIS A 110 -5.39 14.44 1.93
N THR A 111 -5.47 15.56 1.23
CA THR A 111 -6.57 15.87 0.31
C THR A 111 -6.08 16.72 -0.87
N PHE A 112 -6.72 16.57 -2.02
CA PHE A 112 -6.60 17.48 -3.16
C PHE A 112 -7.48 18.73 -3.02
N TYR A 113 -8.49 18.70 -2.14
CA TYR A 113 -9.41 19.79 -1.85
C TYR A 113 -8.88 20.65 -0.69
N ASP A 114 -7.68 21.22 -0.87
CA ASP A 114 -6.95 21.97 0.16
C ASP A 114 -7.34 23.46 0.26
N GLY A 115 -8.40 23.86 -0.45
CA GLY A 115 -8.92 25.23 -0.47
C GLY A 115 -8.28 26.14 -1.52
N ASN A 116 -7.22 25.71 -2.22
CA ASN A 116 -6.58 26.54 -3.25
C ASN A 116 -7.43 26.70 -4.53
N ASN A 117 -8.32 25.75 -4.82
CA ASN A 117 -9.16 25.73 -6.03
C ASN A 117 -10.61 26.16 -5.78
N ASN A 118 -10.98 26.63 -4.58
CA ASN A 118 -12.36 26.92 -4.15
C ASN A 118 -13.36 25.75 -4.30
N GLU A 119 -12.86 24.54 -4.50
CA GLU A 119 -13.64 23.30 -4.53
C GLU A 119 -13.51 22.61 -3.16
N LEU A 120 -14.64 22.18 -2.62
CA LEU A 120 -14.73 21.39 -1.40
C LEU A 120 -15.50 20.12 -1.73
N GLU A 121 -14.89 18.97 -1.45
CA GLU A 121 -15.51 17.68 -1.60
C GLU A 121 -15.37 16.85 -0.32
N HIS A 122 -16.44 16.14 0.04
CA HIS A 122 -16.46 15.20 1.14
C HIS A 122 -16.73 13.81 0.57
N ILE A 123 -15.66 13.06 0.33
CA ILE A 123 -15.78 11.67 -0.14
C ILE A 123 -16.37 10.77 0.94
N ASP A 124 -17.20 9.81 0.54
CA ASP A 124 -17.53 8.68 1.41
C ASP A 124 -16.31 7.73 1.47
N PHE A 125 -15.81 7.54 2.69
CA PHE A 125 -14.66 6.71 3.00
C PHE A 125 -15.00 5.55 3.94
N SER A 126 -16.30 5.21 4.11
CA SER A 126 -16.77 4.12 4.98
C SER A 126 -16.16 2.75 4.63
N PHE A 127 -15.83 2.56 3.35
CA PHE A 127 -15.12 1.39 2.84
C PHE A 127 -13.89 1.86 2.06
N PRO A 128 -12.72 1.99 2.72
CA PRO A 128 -11.51 2.59 2.13
C PRO A 128 -11.00 1.86 0.88
N PHE A 129 -11.16 0.54 0.87
CA PHE A 129 -10.69 -0.32 -0.21
C PHE A 129 -11.86 -0.73 -1.12
N ALA A 130 -11.67 -0.62 -2.43
CA ALA A 130 -12.71 -0.92 -3.42
C ALA A 130 -13.06 -2.41 -3.40
N SER A 131 -14.31 -2.74 -3.07
CA SER A 131 -14.78 -4.12 -2.91
C SER A 131 -14.56 -4.96 -4.17
N GLY A 132 -14.84 -4.42 -5.36
CA GLY A 132 -14.61 -5.10 -6.63
C GLY A 132 -13.13 -5.46 -6.85
N LEU A 133 -12.21 -4.54 -6.54
CA LEU A 133 -10.77 -4.79 -6.68
C LEU A 133 -10.25 -5.78 -5.62
N ARG A 134 -10.74 -5.69 -4.38
CA ARG A 134 -10.43 -6.68 -3.33
C ARG A 134 -10.86 -8.09 -3.73
N GLN A 135 -12.11 -8.25 -4.17
CA GLN A 135 -12.66 -9.55 -4.55
C GLN A 135 -11.94 -10.17 -5.75
N LEU A 136 -11.49 -9.33 -6.70
CA LEU A 136 -10.64 -9.76 -7.80
C LEU A 136 -9.29 -10.32 -7.30
N ILE A 137 -8.64 -9.65 -6.33
CA ILE A 137 -7.39 -10.15 -5.72
C ILE A 137 -7.63 -11.45 -4.96
N VAL A 138 -8.73 -11.55 -4.19
CA VAL A 138 -9.11 -12.76 -3.45
C VAL A 138 -9.34 -13.94 -4.40
N ALA A 139 -10.07 -13.71 -5.49
CA ALA A 139 -10.31 -14.74 -6.51
C ALA A 139 -9.01 -15.18 -7.20
N ALA A 140 -8.11 -14.23 -7.50
CA ALA A 140 -6.80 -14.51 -8.09
C ALA A 140 -5.90 -15.34 -7.15
N ALA A 141 -5.96 -15.08 -5.85
CA ALA A 141 -5.26 -15.88 -4.84
C ALA A 141 -5.78 -17.32 -4.82
N ALA A 142 -7.10 -17.51 -4.80
CA ALA A 142 -7.73 -18.83 -4.84
C ALA A 142 -7.37 -19.61 -6.12
N ALA A 143 -7.44 -18.97 -7.29
CA ALA A 143 -7.08 -19.58 -8.56
C ALA A 143 -5.59 -19.99 -8.64
N SER A 144 -4.73 -19.30 -7.90
CA SER A 144 -3.28 -19.51 -7.89
C SER A 144 -2.77 -20.39 -6.75
N ASN A 145 -3.68 -20.94 -5.92
CA ASN A 145 -3.36 -21.65 -4.67
C ASN A 145 -2.42 -20.84 -3.77
N ILE A 146 -2.67 -19.54 -3.63
CA ILE A 146 -1.94 -18.65 -2.73
C ILE A 146 -2.81 -18.45 -1.49
N ASN A 147 -2.27 -18.80 -0.32
CA ASN A 147 -2.95 -18.59 0.95
C ASN A 147 -2.96 -17.09 1.27
N ILE A 148 -4.14 -16.56 1.56
CA ILE A 148 -4.33 -15.18 2.01
C ILE A 148 -5.29 -15.15 3.19
N ILE A 149 -5.28 -14.04 3.91
CA ILE A 149 -6.32 -13.64 4.87
C ILE A 149 -7.16 -12.56 4.20
N ASP A 150 -8.46 -12.82 4.04
CA ASP A 150 -9.43 -11.87 3.47
C ASP A 150 -10.12 -11.09 4.60
N GLY A 151 -9.81 -9.80 4.69
CA GLY A 151 -10.30 -8.92 5.75
C GLY A 151 -9.28 -8.74 6.86
N ALA A 152 -9.13 -7.50 7.29
CA ALA A 152 -8.38 -7.07 8.47
C ALA A 152 -8.48 -5.54 8.56
N THR A 153 -8.44 -5.01 9.78
CA THR A 153 -8.31 -3.56 9.99
C THR A 153 -6.83 -3.15 10.07
N LEU A 154 -6.40 -2.27 9.16
CA LEU A 154 -5.04 -1.74 9.10
C LEU A 154 -4.93 -0.41 9.86
N GLY A 155 -4.23 -0.40 10.98
CA GLY A 155 -3.80 0.82 11.66
C GLY A 155 -2.62 1.47 10.94
N VAL A 156 -2.76 2.73 10.54
CA VAL A 156 -1.69 3.45 9.82
C VAL A 156 -1.06 4.51 10.70
N THR A 157 0.21 4.30 11.08
CA THR A 157 0.97 5.20 11.95
C THR A 157 1.88 6.14 11.16
N GLN A 158 2.38 7.17 11.83
CA GLN A 158 3.20 8.19 11.18
C GLN A 158 4.59 7.68 10.74
N GLY A 159 5.22 6.82 11.54
CA GLY A 159 6.65 6.51 11.42
C GLY A 159 7.56 7.74 11.63
N PRO A 160 8.89 7.62 11.45
CA PRO A 160 9.60 6.43 10.96
C PRO A 160 9.99 5.46 12.08
N ARG A 161 9.80 5.82 13.37
CA ARG A 161 9.97 4.86 14.46
C ARG A 161 8.91 3.78 14.37
N LEU A 162 9.26 2.58 14.82
CA LEU A 162 8.23 1.62 15.21
C LEU A 162 7.50 2.12 16.47
N GLU A 163 6.37 1.51 16.73
CA GLU A 163 5.48 1.82 17.83
C GLU A 163 6.07 1.36 19.17
N SER A 164 5.55 1.91 20.26
CA SER A 164 5.68 1.31 21.58
C SER A 164 4.67 0.17 21.75
N ALA A 165 4.95 -0.76 22.67
CA ALA A 165 4.01 -1.83 22.99
C ALA A 165 2.64 -1.29 23.46
N ALA A 166 2.63 -0.15 24.18
CA ALA A 166 1.40 0.48 24.65
C ALA A 166 0.56 1.04 23.48
N GLU A 167 1.20 1.60 22.45
CA GLU A 167 0.51 2.04 21.23
C GLU A 167 -0.08 0.85 20.46
N ILE A 168 0.64 -0.26 20.36
CA ILE A 168 0.09 -1.49 19.75
C ILE A 168 -1.09 -2.04 20.56
N ASN A 169 -1.03 -2.03 21.89
CA ASN A 169 -2.15 -2.45 22.75
C ASN A 169 -3.39 -1.56 22.56
N ARG A 170 -3.16 -0.25 22.37
CA ARG A 170 -4.24 0.68 22.08
C ARG A 170 -4.86 0.39 20.71
N MET A 171 -4.05 0.20 19.67
CA MET A 171 -4.54 -0.09 18.33
C MET A 171 -5.34 -1.40 18.26
N GLU A 172 -4.89 -2.45 18.97
CA GLU A 172 -5.69 -3.68 19.11
C GLU A 172 -7.05 -3.39 19.75
N SER A 173 -7.09 -2.54 20.78
CA SER A 173 -8.34 -2.15 21.46
C SER A 173 -9.25 -1.30 20.56
N ASP A 174 -8.67 -0.56 19.60
CA ASP A 174 -9.40 0.20 18.58
C ASP A 174 -9.84 -0.71 17.40
N GLY A 175 -9.50 -2.01 17.43
CA GLY A 175 -9.91 -3.02 16.46
C GLY A 175 -8.91 -3.28 15.34
N CYS A 176 -7.68 -2.74 15.41
CA CYS A 176 -6.66 -2.99 14.40
C CYS A 176 -6.01 -4.37 14.58
N GLU A 177 -5.84 -5.09 13.47
CA GLU A 177 -5.15 -6.39 13.41
C GLU A 177 -3.77 -6.27 12.75
N LEU A 178 -3.57 -5.20 11.97
CA LEU A 178 -2.32 -4.89 11.30
C LEU A 178 -1.86 -3.48 11.66
N VAL A 179 -0.54 -3.26 11.61
CA VAL A 179 0.07 -1.93 11.72
C VAL A 179 1.00 -1.66 10.53
N GLY A 180 0.81 -0.52 9.87
CA GLY A 180 1.65 -0.06 8.77
C GLY A 180 1.82 1.45 8.79
N MET A 181 2.49 2.01 7.79
CA MET A 181 2.80 3.46 7.78
C MET A 181 2.35 4.21 6.52
N THR A 182 1.82 3.53 5.51
CA THR A 182 1.76 4.09 4.14
C THR A 182 0.41 4.02 3.43
N ALA A 183 -0.59 3.29 3.95
CA ALA A 183 -1.90 3.21 3.28
C ALA A 183 -2.73 4.50 3.41
N MET A 184 -2.38 5.37 4.38
CA MET A 184 -2.93 6.72 4.52
C MET A 184 -1.84 7.77 4.28
N PRO A 185 -2.15 8.86 3.56
CA PRO A 185 -3.44 9.18 2.94
C PRO A 185 -3.63 8.58 1.53
N GLU A 186 -2.81 7.60 1.13
CA GLU A 186 -2.83 7.00 -0.21
C GLU A 186 -4.22 6.53 -0.66
N ALA A 187 -4.94 5.81 0.21
CA ALA A 187 -6.28 5.29 -0.07
C ALA A 187 -7.33 6.41 -0.22
N ALA A 188 -7.29 7.44 0.63
CA ALA A 188 -8.21 8.57 0.57
C ALA A 188 -8.01 9.40 -0.71
N LEU A 189 -6.75 9.70 -1.05
CA LEU A 189 -6.41 10.42 -2.27
C LEU A 189 -6.82 9.65 -3.53
N ALA A 190 -6.65 8.32 -3.54
CA ALA A 190 -7.12 7.50 -4.65
C ALA A 190 -8.65 7.59 -4.81
N ARG A 191 -9.39 7.57 -3.69
CA ARG A 191 -10.86 7.74 -3.68
C ARG A 191 -11.29 9.11 -4.21
N GLU A 192 -10.61 10.19 -3.80
CA GLU A 192 -10.87 11.55 -4.31
C GLU A 192 -10.74 11.63 -5.84
N LEU A 193 -9.83 10.88 -6.45
CA LEU A 193 -9.67 10.84 -7.90
C LEU A 193 -10.46 9.72 -8.59
N SER A 194 -11.40 9.08 -7.89
CA SER A 194 -12.19 7.95 -8.42
C SER A 194 -11.34 6.78 -8.94
N ILE A 195 -10.20 6.52 -8.29
CA ILE A 195 -9.34 5.36 -8.55
C ILE A 195 -9.71 4.25 -7.56
N ASP A 196 -10.08 3.08 -8.07
CA ASP A 196 -10.30 1.91 -7.24
C ASP A 196 -8.99 1.51 -6.55
N TYR A 197 -8.97 1.54 -5.22
CA TYR A 197 -7.77 1.25 -4.43
C TYR A 197 -7.91 -0.05 -3.65
N ALA A 198 -6.87 -0.88 -3.66
CA ALA A 198 -6.74 -2.05 -2.79
C ALA A 198 -5.30 -2.18 -2.31
N SER A 199 -5.11 -2.87 -1.17
CA SER A 199 -3.80 -3.17 -0.63
C SER A 199 -3.59 -4.68 -0.51
N ILE A 200 -2.37 -5.12 -0.82
CA ILE A 200 -1.83 -6.42 -0.46
C ILE A 200 -0.81 -6.17 0.66
N CYS A 201 -1.14 -6.59 1.87
CA CYS A 201 -0.28 -6.47 3.02
C CYS A 201 0.53 -7.75 3.21
N LEU A 202 1.86 -7.64 3.27
CA LEU A 202 2.76 -8.70 3.71
C LEU A 202 3.11 -8.45 5.18
N VAL A 203 2.74 -9.38 6.06
CA VAL A 203 3.12 -9.30 7.47
C VAL A 203 4.60 -9.67 7.61
N VAL A 204 5.44 -8.71 8.01
CA VAL A 204 6.90 -8.89 8.06
C VAL A 204 7.47 -8.97 9.49
N ASN A 205 6.66 -8.68 10.50
CA ASN A 205 7.05 -8.77 11.91
C ASN A 205 5.80 -8.87 12.83
N PRO A 206 5.93 -9.30 14.09
CA PRO A 206 4.81 -9.42 15.02
C PRO A 206 4.36 -8.11 15.68
N ALA A 207 4.54 -6.93 15.06
CA ALA A 207 4.32 -5.62 15.68
C ALA A 207 5.11 -5.39 16.98
N ALA A 208 5.29 -4.13 17.36
CA ALA A 208 6.09 -3.80 18.54
C ALA A 208 5.46 -4.38 19.83
N GLY A 209 6.24 -5.16 20.58
CA GLY A 209 5.83 -5.67 21.89
C GLY A 209 4.97 -6.95 21.88
N ARG A 210 4.65 -7.56 20.73
CA ARG A 210 3.98 -8.89 20.71
C ARG A 210 4.94 -10.06 20.54
N GLY A 211 6.12 -9.83 19.95
CA GLY A 211 7.18 -10.84 19.84
C GLY A 211 7.99 -11.03 21.13
N HIS A 212 8.83 -12.07 21.15
CA HIS A 212 9.75 -12.36 22.26
C HIS A 212 11.11 -11.64 22.16
N SER A 213 11.37 -10.93 21.06
CA SER A 213 12.63 -10.24 20.79
C SER A 213 12.40 -8.89 20.13
N VAL A 214 13.44 -8.06 20.11
CA VAL A 214 13.47 -6.82 19.34
C VAL A 214 13.28 -7.15 17.85
N ILE A 215 12.43 -6.37 17.17
CA ILE A 215 12.24 -6.46 15.73
C ILE A 215 13.51 -5.91 15.05
N THR A 216 14.18 -6.74 14.27
CA THR A 216 15.36 -6.32 13.50
C THR A 216 15.03 -6.14 12.02
N MET A 217 15.79 -5.28 11.35
CA MET A 217 15.65 -5.11 9.90
C MET A 217 16.03 -6.39 9.14
N ASP A 218 16.95 -7.18 9.66
CA ASP A 218 17.34 -8.45 9.04
C ASP A 218 16.17 -9.45 9.02
N GLN A 219 15.45 -9.60 10.14
CA GLN A 219 14.25 -10.45 10.20
C GLN A 219 13.16 -9.97 9.23
N ILE A 220 12.95 -8.65 9.16
CA ILE A 220 12.01 -8.06 8.20
C ILE A 220 12.44 -8.38 6.76
N ASN A 221 13.72 -8.21 6.45
CA ASN A 221 14.27 -8.44 5.12
C ASN A 221 14.15 -9.91 4.71
N ASP A 222 14.39 -10.85 5.62
CA ASP A 222 14.21 -12.28 5.36
C ASP A 222 12.76 -12.59 4.95
N VAL A 223 11.78 -12.10 5.72
CA VAL A 223 10.36 -12.30 5.39
C VAL A 223 10.00 -11.63 4.07
N ILE A 224 10.53 -10.43 3.78
CA ILE A 224 10.32 -9.75 2.51
C ILE A 224 10.88 -10.57 1.35
N GLN A 225 12.09 -11.13 1.46
CA GLN A 225 12.69 -11.90 0.38
C GLN A 225 11.82 -13.10 -0.03
N PHE A 226 11.29 -13.84 0.95
CA PHE A 226 10.43 -14.98 0.68
C PHE A 226 9.01 -14.55 0.27
N GLY A 227 8.36 -13.70 1.06
CA GLY A 227 6.97 -13.28 0.85
C GLY A 227 6.76 -12.49 -0.44
N MET A 228 7.77 -11.75 -0.91
CA MET A 228 7.64 -10.98 -2.15
C MET A 228 7.54 -11.87 -3.39
N THR A 229 7.91 -13.15 -3.31
CA THR A 229 7.65 -14.10 -4.40
C THR A 229 6.15 -14.33 -4.55
N ASP A 230 5.43 -14.57 -3.45
CA ASP A 230 3.98 -14.79 -3.48
C ASP A 230 3.21 -13.50 -3.76
N VAL A 231 3.69 -12.34 -3.27
CA VAL A 231 3.13 -11.03 -3.68
C VAL A 231 3.19 -10.85 -5.19
N ARG A 232 4.34 -11.13 -5.82
CA ARG A 232 4.47 -11.01 -7.28
C ARG A 232 3.55 -11.97 -8.02
N ARG A 233 3.47 -13.23 -7.57
CA ARG A 233 2.57 -14.23 -8.16
C ARG A 233 1.11 -13.79 -8.05
N LEU A 234 0.70 -13.27 -6.89
CA LEU A 234 -0.64 -12.77 -6.66
C LEU A 234 -0.95 -11.54 -7.52
N LEU A 235 -0.02 -10.58 -7.62
CA LEU A 235 -0.17 -9.42 -8.51
C LEU A 235 -0.35 -9.83 -9.97
N MET A 236 0.49 -10.74 -10.48
CA MET A 236 0.35 -11.23 -11.86
C MET A 236 -1.00 -11.90 -12.07
N ALA A 237 -1.43 -12.78 -11.16
CA ALA A 237 -2.73 -13.43 -11.24
C ALA A 237 -3.88 -12.43 -11.18
N ALA A 238 -3.80 -11.40 -10.32
CA ALA A 238 -4.83 -10.38 -10.21
C ALA A 238 -4.89 -9.46 -11.44
N ILE A 239 -3.77 -9.24 -12.13
CA ILE A 239 -3.74 -8.39 -13.32
C ILE A 239 -4.40 -9.08 -14.52
N VAL A 240 -4.25 -10.41 -14.64
CA VAL A 240 -4.71 -11.20 -15.79
C VAL A 240 -6.18 -11.61 -15.70
N ASN A 241 -6.77 -11.65 -14.49
CA ASN A 241 -8.19 -11.99 -14.26
C ASN A 241 -9.10 -10.74 -14.29
#